data_AF-F7F5G2-F1
#
_entry.id   AF-F7F5G2-F1
#
_cell.length_a   1.000
_cell.length_b   1.000
_cell.length_c   1.000
_cell.angle_alpha   90.00
_cell.angle_beta   90.00
_cell.angle_gamma   90.00
#
_symmetry.space_group_name_H-M   'P 1'
#
loop_
_entity.id
_entity.type
_entity.pdbx_description
1 polymer ?
#
loop_
_entity_poly.entity_id
_entity_poly.type
_entity_poly.pdbx_seq_one_letter_code
_entity_poly.pdbx_strand_id
1 'polypeptide(L)'
;MAAAGLLPASGDLDVLRGKLRELMRFLRQALPIANAHTVEFYTGMLWDRFVEGSPDQVMEVMRSFGLHAKAAPARWEERPLEEAGGNSGITDFPNIFCENSQKLVNVEAFALAAKYYSLPCFGVCTSLEHLLVTLKGNQHQRLGNKVKSDDFMNAKKSHEVQVMSELIGCFTNFCGIKQVIDLGSGKGYLSSFLSMQYGLKVYGIDSSNVNTHGAKERNRKLKKHWRVYQTRSRAHISSLVLEKAEENTTLDEQKCKANIKEKLLSINNSLTTQHTSSISDTVLPGFTDTRQTENHSDPLPQSDGNFLLENKCPLLNVLPIDAIELTSPATKDYKKFSEEHKRRKNTVPSKDQAKESNESSIYSPLTSFITAESELHDIITDLEDCIMVGLHTCGDLAPNTLRIFTSKSEIKGVCSVGCCYHLLSEKYEKQFQDYTLEMWGFPMCQFLKEEGWCCGRNARMSACLALERVAVGQGVAIESLFYRAVLQEIIKECYGITQCDKHVGKVYSKSASFLDYVRKSLKKLELDESKLTDQKIMDYYEKYKPRMNELEAFNMLKVVLAPCIETLILMDRLCYLKEQDNIAWSALVKLFDPVKSPRCYAVIALKK
;
A
#
# COMPACT_ATOMS: atom_id res chain seq x y z
N MET A 1 10.67 -28.03 6.99
CA MET A 1 9.68 -27.71 8.04
C MET A 1 8.44 -28.59 7.88
N ALA A 2 8.03 -29.35 8.89
CA ALA A 2 6.80 -30.17 8.82
C ALA A 2 5.48 -29.36 8.83
N ALA A 3 5.55 -28.07 9.15
CA ALA A 3 4.37 -27.22 9.37
C ALA A 3 3.73 -26.65 8.08
N ALA A 4 4.38 -26.76 6.91
CA ALA A 4 3.86 -26.15 5.67
C ALA A 4 2.49 -26.71 5.25
N GLY A 5 2.18 -27.97 5.58
CA GLY A 5 0.86 -28.57 5.34
C GLY A 5 -0.29 -28.01 6.19
N LEU A 6 0.00 -27.13 7.16
CA LEU A 6 -1.03 -26.37 7.90
C LEU A 6 -1.47 -25.11 7.15
N LEU A 7 -0.68 -24.62 6.19
CA LEU A 7 -0.92 -23.35 5.51
C LEU A 7 -2.07 -23.43 4.50
N PRO A 8 -2.79 -22.32 4.26
CA PRO A 8 -3.97 -22.33 3.40
C PRO A 8 -3.60 -22.76 1.97
N ALA A 9 -4.44 -23.60 1.35
CA ALA A 9 -4.24 -24.01 -0.03
C ALA A 9 -4.19 -22.79 -0.97
N SER A 10 -3.18 -22.76 -1.85
CA SER A 10 -2.84 -21.56 -2.64
C SER A 10 -2.79 -21.82 -4.15
N GLY A 11 -3.69 -22.70 -4.63
CA GLY A 11 -3.83 -23.08 -6.03
C GLY A 11 -2.77 -24.06 -6.54
N ASP A 12 -3.17 -24.96 -7.43
CA ASP A 12 -2.26 -25.79 -8.21
C ASP A 12 -1.69 -25.01 -9.40
N LEU A 13 -0.47 -25.34 -9.85
CA LEU A 13 0.24 -24.62 -10.91
C LEU A 13 -0.50 -24.66 -12.25
N ASP A 14 -1.11 -25.79 -12.63
CA ASP A 14 -1.80 -25.90 -13.91
C ASP A 14 -3.16 -25.18 -13.88
N VAL A 15 -3.83 -25.16 -12.72
CA VAL A 15 -5.02 -24.32 -12.49
C VAL A 15 -4.67 -22.82 -12.59
N LEU A 16 -3.56 -22.40 -11.99
CA LEU A 16 -3.08 -21.01 -12.06
C LEU A 16 -2.71 -20.62 -13.50
N ARG A 17 -2.06 -21.50 -14.26
CA ARG A 17 -1.77 -21.31 -15.70
C ARG A 17 -3.04 -21.26 -16.54
N GLY A 18 -4.05 -22.07 -16.22
CA GLY A 18 -5.39 -22.03 -16.83
C GLY A 18 -6.02 -20.64 -16.70
N LYS A 19 -6.18 -20.15 -15.47
CA LYS A 19 -6.71 -18.81 -15.18
C LYS A 19 -5.87 -17.70 -15.84
N LEU A 20 -4.55 -17.82 -15.83
CA LEU A 20 -3.64 -16.85 -16.44
C LEU A 20 -3.85 -16.76 -17.97
N ARG A 21 -4.11 -17.89 -18.64
CA ARG A 21 -4.43 -17.95 -20.08
C ARG A 21 -5.75 -17.24 -20.42
N GLU A 22 -6.76 -17.32 -19.55
CA GLU A 22 -8.04 -16.61 -19.70
C GLU A 22 -7.86 -15.10 -19.56
N LEU A 23 -7.17 -14.65 -18.50
CA LEU A 23 -6.78 -13.26 -18.29
C LEU A 23 -6.00 -12.71 -19.50
N MET A 24 -5.05 -13.48 -20.03
CA MET A 24 -4.31 -13.10 -21.25
C MET A 24 -5.22 -12.97 -22.48
N ARG A 25 -6.22 -13.84 -22.67
CA ARG A 25 -7.16 -13.75 -23.80
C ARG A 25 -7.94 -12.43 -23.78
N PHE A 26 -8.44 -12.03 -22.60
CA PHE A 26 -9.09 -10.72 -22.41
C PHE A 26 -8.10 -9.57 -22.63
N LEU A 27 -6.93 -9.64 -21.99
CA LEU A 27 -5.93 -8.58 -22.10
C LEU A 27 -5.39 -8.41 -23.52
N ARG A 28 -5.27 -9.45 -24.37
CA ARG A 28 -4.77 -9.29 -25.77
C ARG A 28 -5.55 -8.21 -26.54
N GLN A 29 -6.87 -8.13 -26.32
CA GLN A 29 -7.74 -7.17 -26.98
C GLN A 29 -7.82 -5.83 -26.22
N ALA A 30 -7.77 -5.85 -24.89
CA ALA A 30 -7.87 -4.64 -24.05
C ALA A 30 -6.56 -3.85 -23.90
N LEU A 31 -5.40 -4.50 -24.09
CA LEU A 31 -4.08 -3.92 -23.83
C LEU A 31 -3.75 -2.67 -24.69
N PRO A 32 -4.20 -2.51 -25.94
CA PRO A 32 -4.06 -1.26 -26.69
C PRO A 32 -4.66 -0.04 -25.98
N ILE A 33 -5.82 -0.18 -25.31
CA ILE A 33 -6.44 0.90 -24.52
C ILE A 33 -5.55 1.26 -23.32
N ALA A 34 -5.07 0.26 -22.58
CA ALA A 34 -4.16 0.47 -21.45
C ALA A 34 -2.82 1.11 -21.87
N ASN A 35 -2.29 0.74 -23.03
CA ASN A 35 -1.04 1.28 -23.57
C ASN A 35 -1.16 2.62 -24.30
N ALA A 36 -2.36 3.04 -24.69
CA ALA A 36 -2.58 4.32 -25.35
C ALA A 36 -2.09 5.47 -24.47
N HIS A 37 -1.21 6.32 -24.99
CA HIS A 37 -0.62 7.41 -24.21
C HIS A 37 -1.63 8.55 -24.06
N THR A 38 -2.07 8.87 -22.84
CA THR A 38 -3.20 9.80 -22.62
C THR A 38 -2.93 11.23 -23.10
N VAL A 39 -1.66 11.63 -23.28
CA VAL A 39 -1.29 12.93 -23.89
C VAL A 39 -1.50 12.93 -25.41
N GLU A 40 -1.55 11.77 -26.05
CA GLU A 40 -1.80 11.61 -27.49
C GLU A 40 -3.30 11.45 -27.81
N PHE A 41 -4.19 11.75 -26.85
CA PHE A 41 -5.62 11.50 -26.98
C PHE A 41 -6.25 12.11 -28.23
N TYR A 42 -5.97 13.40 -28.47
CA TYR A 42 -6.42 14.10 -29.67
C TYR A 42 -5.49 13.81 -30.87
N THR A 43 -4.16 13.84 -30.70
CA THR A 43 -3.20 13.66 -31.81
C THR A 43 -3.26 12.30 -32.49
N GLY A 44 -3.66 11.26 -31.76
CA GLY A 44 -3.84 9.89 -32.24
C GLY A 44 -5.31 9.47 -32.41
N MET A 45 -6.27 10.40 -32.22
CA MET A 45 -7.72 10.16 -32.29
C MET A 45 -8.14 8.92 -31.49
N LEU A 46 -7.70 8.84 -30.22
CA LEU A 46 -7.74 7.60 -29.45
C LEU A 46 -9.16 7.11 -29.16
N TRP A 47 -10.14 8.03 -29.05
CA TRP A 47 -11.56 7.69 -28.95
C TRP A 47 -12.01 6.90 -30.19
N ASP A 48 -11.95 7.54 -31.35
CA ASP A 48 -12.40 7.03 -32.64
C ASP A 48 -11.66 5.74 -33.05
N ARG A 49 -10.42 5.57 -32.59
CA ARG A 49 -9.57 4.40 -32.83
C ARG A 49 -9.97 3.17 -32.03
N PHE A 50 -10.43 3.32 -30.79
CA PHE A 50 -10.55 2.21 -29.83
C PHE A 50 -11.96 1.98 -29.27
N VAL A 51 -12.86 2.94 -29.40
CA VAL A 51 -14.22 2.86 -28.82
C VAL A 51 -15.26 3.08 -29.92
N GLU A 52 -16.35 2.33 -29.84
CA GLU A 52 -17.54 2.47 -30.66
C GLU A 52 -18.73 2.73 -29.72
N GLY A 53 -19.41 3.87 -29.89
CA GLY A 53 -20.40 4.39 -28.94
C GLY A 53 -20.06 5.79 -28.43
N SER A 54 -20.85 6.28 -27.46
CA SER A 54 -20.71 7.62 -26.87
C SER A 54 -19.94 7.61 -25.54
N PRO A 55 -19.28 8.71 -25.16
CA PRO A 55 -18.68 8.85 -23.84
C PRO A 55 -19.71 8.76 -22.71
N ASP A 56 -20.95 9.18 -22.95
CA ASP A 56 -22.02 9.12 -21.96
C ASP A 56 -22.42 7.68 -21.62
N GLN A 57 -22.46 6.77 -22.61
CA GLN A 57 -22.68 5.33 -22.40
C GLN A 57 -21.57 4.73 -21.53
N VAL A 58 -20.31 5.07 -21.80
CA VAL A 58 -19.18 4.62 -20.97
C VAL A 58 -19.37 5.13 -19.54
N MET A 59 -19.61 6.42 -19.36
CA MET A 59 -19.74 7.02 -18.02
C MET A 59 -20.99 6.54 -17.27
N GLU A 60 -22.06 6.13 -17.97
CA GLU A 60 -23.24 5.49 -17.38
C GLU A 60 -22.91 4.11 -16.81
N VAL A 61 -22.21 3.27 -17.57
CA VAL A 61 -21.69 1.99 -17.07
C VAL A 61 -20.75 2.20 -15.88
N MET A 62 -19.84 3.20 -15.94
CA MET A 62 -18.97 3.50 -14.79
C MET A 62 -19.77 3.93 -13.54
N ARG A 63 -20.89 4.66 -13.72
CA ARG A 63 -21.80 5.03 -12.63
C ARG A 63 -22.52 3.82 -12.05
N SER A 64 -23.08 2.92 -12.87
CA SER A 64 -23.81 1.73 -12.38
C SER A 64 -22.89 0.75 -11.63
N PHE A 65 -21.60 0.71 -12.00
CA PHE A 65 -20.56 -0.05 -11.30
C PHE A 65 -20.01 0.64 -10.02
N GLY A 66 -20.60 1.76 -9.59
CA GLY A 66 -20.20 2.48 -8.37
C GLY A 66 -18.91 3.29 -8.49
N LEU A 67 -18.34 3.45 -9.69
CA LEU A 67 -17.06 4.13 -9.91
C LEU A 67 -17.18 5.66 -9.99
N HIS A 68 -18.38 6.21 -9.75
CA HIS A 68 -18.67 7.64 -9.86
C HIS A 68 -19.85 8.09 -8.97
N ALA A 69 -19.85 7.70 -7.69
CA ALA A 69 -20.88 8.07 -6.72
C ALA A 69 -20.41 9.14 -5.71
N LYS A 70 -21.00 10.34 -5.75
CA LYS A 70 -20.85 11.36 -4.68
C LYS A 70 -21.73 11.09 -3.45
N ALA A 71 -22.57 10.05 -3.48
CA ALA A 71 -23.52 9.72 -2.43
C ALA A 71 -23.49 8.21 -2.15
N ALA A 72 -23.23 7.87 -0.88
CA ALA A 72 -23.09 6.52 -0.31
C ALA A 72 -22.01 5.61 -0.94
N PRO A 73 -21.23 4.86 -0.11
CA PRO A 73 -20.28 3.89 -0.63
C PRO A 73 -21.03 2.64 -1.10
N ALA A 74 -21.52 2.66 -2.33
CA ALA A 74 -21.74 1.44 -3.10
C ALA A 74 -20.38 0.75 -3.25
N ARG A 75 -20.05 -0.10 -2.28
CA ARG A 75 -18.81 -0.88 -2.22
C ARG A 75 -18.71 -1.61 -3.57
N TRP A 76 -17.57 -1.53 -4.24
CA TRP A 76 -17.24 -2.47 -5.32
C TRP A 76 -17.25 -3.86 -4.68
N GLU A 77 -18.38 -4.56 -4.74
CA GLU A 77 -18.60 -5.71 -3.87
C GLU A 77 -17.59 -6.79 -4.23
N GLU A 78 -16.74 -7.11 -3.24
CA GLU A 78 -15.70 -8.14 -3.26
C GLU A 78 -16.29 -9.56 -3.23
N ARG A 79 -17.61 -9.70 -3.32
CA ARG A 79 -18.28 -11.00 -3.44
C ARG A 79 -17.93 -11.60 -4.80
N PRO A 80 -17.67 -12.92 -4.87
CA PRO A 80 -17.74 -13.66 -6.12
C PRO A 80 -19.09 -13.42 -6.83
N LEU A 81 -19.11 -13.60 -8.15
CA LEU A 81 -20.34 -13.72 -8.93
C LEU A 81 -21.02 -15.08 -8.62
N GLU A 82 -21.57 -15.22 -7.42
CA GLU A 82 -22.29 -16.41 -6.97
C GLU A 82 -23.81 -16.16 -6.98
N GLU A 83 -24.38 -16.14 -8.19
CA GLU A 83 -25.77 -16.57 -8.43
C GLU A 83 -25.97 -17.09 -9.87
N ALA A 84 -24.99 -17.86 -10.36
CA ALA A 84 -25.14 -18.84 -11.43
C ALA A 84 -24.28 -20.05 -11.04
N GLY A 85 -24.90 -21.21 -10.85
CA GLY A 85 -24.29 -22.33 -10.14
C GLY A 85 -23.11 -23.01 -10.88
N GLY A 86 -22.48 -23.95 -10.18
CA GLY A 86 -21.42 -24.78 -10.74
C GLY A 86 -21.81 -25.40 -12.10
N ASN A 87 -20.83 -25.48 -13.00
CA ASN A 87 -20.89 -25.90 -14.41
C ASN A 87 -21.29 -24.86 -15.46
N SER A 88 -21.66 -23.61 -15.14
CA SER A 88 -21.70 -22.54 -16.16
C SER A 88 -20.38 -21.77 -16.21
N GLY A 89 -19.52 -22.10 -17.18
CA GLY A 89 -18.27 -21.37 -17.42
C GLY A 89 -18.53 -19.95 -17.91
N ILE A 90 -18.42 -18.96 -17.02
CA ILE A 90 -18.33 -17.52 -17.38
C ILE A 90 -16.92 -17.26 -17.91
N THR A 91 -16.60 -17.88 -19.04
CA THR A 91 -15.29 -17.79 -19.72
C THR A 91 -15.38 -17.09 -21.07
N ASP A 92 -16.61 -16.98 -21.62
CA ASP A 92 -16.91 -16.08 -22.74
C ASP A 92 -17.68 -14.86 -22.22
N PHE A 93 -17.04 -13.70 -22.39
CA PHE A 93 -17.72 -12.42 -22.45
C PHE A 93 -17.85 -12.08 -23.95
N PRO A 94 -18.91 -12.56 -24.63
CA PRO A 94 -19.01 -12.41 -26.07
C PRO A 94 -19.11 -10.94 -26.47
N ASN A 95 -18.51 -10.60 -27.61
CA ASN A 95 -18.67 -9.29 -28.26
C ASN A 95 -18.23 -8.09 -27.39
N ILE A 96 -17.21 -8.22 -26.53
CA ILE A 96 -16.60 -7.03 -25.90
C ILE A 96 -16.01 -6.12 -26.99
N PHE A 97 -15.19 -6.70 -27.87
CA PHE A 97 -14.55 -6.02 -28.98
C PHE A 97 -15.09 -6.54 -30.31
N CYS A 98 -15.18 -5.67 -31.31
CA CYS A 98 -15.53 -6.07 -32.67
C CYS A 98 -14.36 -6.83 -33.32
N GLU A 99 -14.61 -8.02 -33.86
CA GLU A 99 -13.58 -8.88 -34.46
C GLU A 99 -12.79 -8.17 -35.57
N ASN A 100 -13.48 -7.41 -36.42
CA ASN A 100 -12.88 -6.73 -37.58
C ASN A 100 -12.14 -5.43 -37.20
N SER A 101 -12.72 -4.60 -36.34
CA SER A 101 -12.18 -3.26 -36.03
C SER A 101 -11.31 -3.23 -34.78
N GLN A 102 -11.40 -4.26 -33.93
CA GLN A 102 -10.80 -4.34 -32.58
C GLN A 102 -11.22 -3.19 -31.65
N LYS A 103 -12.29 -2.46 -31.98
CA LYS A 103 -12.89 -1.44 -31.11
C LYS A 103 -13.72 -2.09 -30.02
N LEU A 104 -13.74 -1.46 -28.85
CA LEU A 104 -14.67 -1.75 -27.76
C LEU A 104 -16.09 -1.40 -28.22
N VAL A 105 -16.98 -2.40 -28.29
CA VAL A 105 -18.39 -2.25 -28.66
C VAL A 105 -19.34 -2.53 -27.49
N ASN A 106 -18.93 -3.32 -26.50
CA ASN A 106 -19.74 -3.62 -25.31
C ASN A 106 -18.99 -3.24 -24.02
N VAL A 107 -19.30 -2.04 -23.52
CA VAL A 107 -18.65 -1.45 -22.34
C VAL A 107 -19.07 -2.15 -21.03
N GLU A 108 -20.30 -2.67 -20.96
CA GLU A 108 -20.78 -3.41 -19.79
C GLU A 108 -20.06 -4.75 -19.66
N ALA A 109 -19.99 -5.53 -20.75
CA ALA A 109 -19.22 -6.78 -20.78
C ALA A 109 -17.72 -6.55 -20.51
N PHE A 110 -17.15 -5.43 -20.98
CA PHE A 110 -15.79 -5.01 -20.64
C PHE A 110 -15.61 -4.74 -19.14
N ALA A 111 -16.54 -4.02 -18.50
CA ALA A 111 -16.49 -3.73 -17.07
C ALA A 111 -16.70 -5.00 -16.21
N LEU A 112 -17.60 -5.89 -16.62
CA LEU A 112 -17.80 -7.21 -16.00
C LEU A 112 -16.55 -8.08 -16.12
N ALA A 113 -15.96 -8.18 -17.32
CA ALA A 113 -14.72 -8.93 -17.53
C ALA A 113 -13.57 -8.35 -16.70
N ALA A 114 -13.39 -7.03 -16.70
CA ALA A 114 -12.35 -6.39 -15.91
C ALA A 114 -12.56 -6.56 -14.39
N LYS A 115 -13.81 -6.63 -13.91
CA LYS A 115 -14.13 -7.01 -12.53
C LYS A 115 -13.75 -8.46 -12.26
N TYR A 116 -14.21 -9.40 -13.09
CA TYR A 116 -13.94 -10.83 -12.94
C TYR A 116 -12.43 -11.15 -12.95
N TYR A 117 -11.69 -10.54 -13.88
CA TYR A 117 -10.24 -10.67 -14.02
C TYR A 117 -9.42 -9.82 -13.04
N SER A 118 -10.06 -9.09 -12.12
CA SER A 118 -9.39 -8.42 -11.01
C SER A 118 -9.13 -9.38 -9.84
N LEU A 119 -7.99 -9.25 -9.18
CA LEU A 119 -7.52 -10.18 -8.16
C LEU A 119 -8.54 -10.53 -7.03
N PRO A 120 -9.41 -9.61 -6.54
CA PRO A 120 -10.48 -9.96 -5.61
C PRO A 120 -11.45 -11.02 -6.12
N CYS A 121 -11.86 -10.93 -7.39
CA CYS A 121 -12.81 -11.86 -8.01
C CYS A 121 -12.11 -13.07 -8.66
N PHE A 122 -10.83 -12.95 -8.98
CA PHE A 122 -10.05 -13.97 -9.68
C PHE A 122 -9.86 -15.28 -8.90
N GLY A 123 -10.18 -15.30 -7.60
CA GLY A 123 -10.22 -16.53 -6.79
C GLY A 123 -8.85 -17.21 -6.66
N VAL A 124 -7.81 -16.42 -6.38
CA VAL A 124 -6.42 -16.90 -6.12
C VAL A 124 -5.80 -16.28 -4.85
N CYS A 125 -6.47 -15.32 -4.23
CA CYS A 125 -5.99 -14.67 -3.01
C CYS A 125 -6.33 -15.49 -1.76
N THR A 126 -5.35 -15.65 -0.87
CA THR A 126 -5.54 -16.16 0.48
C THR A 126 -5.99 -15.02 1.41
N SER A 127 -6.98 -15.29 2.26
CA SER A 127 -7.42 -14.34 3.30
C SER A 127 -6.30 -14.09 4.32
N LEU A 128 -6.02 -12.81 4.61
CA LEU A 128 -5.07 -12.42 5.65
C LEU A 128 -5.50 -12.93 7.03
N GLU A 129 -6.78 -12.87 7.36
CA GLU A 129 -7.30 -13.34 8.65
C GLU A 129 -7.06 -14.84 8.82
N HIS A 130 -7.43 -15.64 7.80
CA HIS A 130 -7.21 -17.08 7.82
C HIS A 130 -5.71 -17.42 7.92
N LEU A 131 -4.85 -16.72 7.17
CA LEU A 131 -3.40 -16.89 7.27
C LEU A 131 -2.86 -16.52 8.66
N LEU A 132 -3.31 -15.42 9.28
CA LEU A 132 -2.89 -15.03 10.63
C LEU A 132 -3.35 -16.03 11.69
N VAL A 133 -4.56 -16.58 11.58
CA VAL A 133 -5.05 -17.65 12.46
C VAL A 133 -4.16 -18.88 12.33
N THR A 134 -3.87 -19.32 11.10
CA THR A 134 -2.99 -20.45 10.84
C THR A 134 -1.57 -20.26 11.39
N LEU A 135 -0.96 -19.08 11.19
CA LEU A 135 0.40 -18.77 11.66
C LEU A 135 0.50 -18.67 13.19
N LYS A 136 -0.57 -18.23 13.86
CA LYS A 136 -0.65 -18.17 15.34
C LYS A 136 -0.93 -19.54 15.97
N GLY A 137 -1.69 -20.39 15.28
CA GLY A 137 -2.14 -21.68 15.81
C GLY A 137 -2.86 -21.54 17.16
N ASN A 138 -2.68 -22.51 18.05
CA ASN A 138 -3.26 -22.46 19.41
C ASN A 138 -2.49 -21.51 20.37
N GLN A 139 -1.46 -20.79 19.93
CA GLN A 139 -0.72 -19.89 20.80
C GLN A 139 -1.45 -18.56 20.94
N HIS A 140 -2.18 -18.40 22.06
CA HIS A 140 -2.57 -17.08 22.54
C HIS A 140 -1.33 -16.26 22.88
N GLN A 141 -0.78 -15.57 21.88
CA GLN A 141 0.36 -14.71 22.07
C GLN A 141 -0.05 -13.57 23.02
N ARG A 142 0.69 -13.42 24.13
CA ARG A 142 0.60 -12.22 24.98
C ARG A 142 1.03 -11.03 24.13
N LEU A 143 0.04 -10.35 23.56
CA LEU A 143 0.21 -9.11 22.84
C LEU A 143 0.74 -8.06 23.82
N GLY A 144 2.08 -7.89 23.86
CA GLY A 144 2.70 -6.81 24.61
C GLY A 144 2.08 -5.48 24.17
N ASN A 145 1.79 -4.60 25.13
CA ASN A 145 1.01 -3.37 24.96
C ASN A 145 1.21 -2.74 23.57
N LYS A 146 0.18 -2.80 22.72
CA LYS A 146 0.17 -2.20 21.38
C LYS A 146 0.59 -0.73 21.49
N VAL A 147 1.80 -0.42 21.01
CA VAL A 147 2.26 0.97 20.98
C VAL A 147 1.50 1.69 19.88
N LYS A 148 0.81 2.77 20.26
CA LYS A 148 0.12 3.65 19.30
C LYS A 148 1.15 4.23 18.35
N SER A 149 1.14 3.77 17.10
CA SER A 149 2.07 4.20 16.06
C SER A 149 1.70 5.53 15.40
N ASP A 150 0.50 6.03 15.71
CA ASP A 150 -0.11 7.19 15.06
C ASP A 150 0.60 8.52 15.38
N ASP A 151 1.29 8.62 16.51
CA ASP A 151 2.05 9.82 16.91
C ASP A 151 3.33 10.05 16.07
N PHE A 152 3.77 9.07 15.26
CA PHE A 152 5.06 9.10 14.55
C PHE A 152 4.96 8.93 13.02
N MET A 153 3.76 8.65 12.49
CA MET A 153 3.54 8.31 11.09
C MET A 153 2.21 8.88 10.59
N ASN A 154 2.12 9.18 9.29
CA ASN A 154 0.80 9.48 8.71
C ASN A 154 -0.08 8.21 8.73
N ALA A 155 -1.41 8.39 8.73
CA ALA A 155 -2.37 7.31 8.88
C ALA A 155 -2.17 6.14 7.90
N LYS A 156 -1.78 6.44 6.64
CA LYS A 156 -1.42 5.41 5.65
C LYS A 156 -0.24 4.55 6.13
N LYS A 157 0.89 5.18 6.48
CA LYS A 157 2.10 4.45 6.91
C LYS A 157 1.90 3.73 8.23
N SER A 158 1.12 4.31 9.15
CA SER A 158 0.73 3.66 10.40
C SER A 158 0.00 2.35 10.10
N HIS A 159 -1.03 2.39 9.25
CA HIS A 159 -1.79 1.20 8.80
C HIS A 159 -0.90 0.14 8.14
N GLU A 160 -0.07 0.53 7.17
CA GLU A 160 0.82 -0.40 6.45
C GLU A 160 1.83 -1.09 7.39
N VAL A 161 2.48 -0.32 8.27
CA VAL A 161 3.48 -0.85 9.22
C VAL A 161 2.82 -1.73 10.28
N GLN A 162 1.65 -1.36 10.80
CA GLN A 162 0.90 -2.20 11.74
C GLN A 162 0.59 -3.58 11.14
N VAL A 163 -0.09 -3.61 9.98
CA VAL A 163 -0.52 -4.87 9.36
C VAL A 163 0.68 -5.73 8.91
N MET A 164 1.65 -5.11 8.22
CA MET A 164 2.84 -5.83 7.76
C MET A 164 3.62 -6.40 8.96
N SER A 165 3.79 -5.64 10.04
CA SER A 165 4.56 -6.12 11.19
C SER A 165 3.85 -7.21 12.00
N GLU A 166 2.52 -7.20 12.11
CA GLU A 166 1.76 -8.31 12.71
C GLU A 166 1.94 -9.60 11.91
N LEU A 167 1.79 -9.53 10.58
CA LEU A 167 2.01 -10.66 9.70
C LEU A 167 3.44 -11.21 9.82
N ILE A 168 4.46 -10.35 9.68
CA ILE A 168 5.86 -10.77 9.77
C ILE A 168 6.18 -11.33 11.16
N GLY A 169 5.68 -10.72 12.24
CA GLY A 169 5.84 -11.24 13.60
C GLY A 169 5.25 -12.64 13.78
N CYS A 170 4.07 -12.91 13.21
CA CYS A 170 3.49 -14.27 13.20
C CYS A 170 4.34 -15.23 12.35
N PHE A 171 4.78 -14.78 11.17
CA PHE A 171 5.55 -15.57 10.21
C PHE A 171 6.95 -15.96 10.73
N THR A 172 7.66 -15.05 11.40
CA THR A 172 8.96 -15.32 12.04
C THR A 172 8.81 -16.31 13.19
N ASN A 173 7.77 -16.17 14.02
CA ASN A 173 7.48 -17.11 15.11
C ASN A 173 7.14 -18.51 14.58
N PHE A 174 6.29 -18.61 13.54
CA PHE A 174 5.94 -19.87 12.88
C PHE A 174 7.17 -20.60 12.31
N CYS A 175 8.13 -19.86 11.77
CA CYS A 175 9.37 -20.43 11.22
C CYS A 175 10.46 -20.67 12.29
N GLY A 176 10.30 -20.19 13.53
CA GLY A 176 11.35 -20.21 14.55
C GLY A 176 12.53 -19.25 14.29
N ILE A 177 12.34 -18.25 13.42
CA ILE A 177 13.39 -17.36 12.92
C ILE A 177 13.36 -16.02 13.65
N LYS A 178 14.53 -15.43 13.90
CA LYS A 178 14.67 -14.12 14.59
C LYS A 178 15.26 -12.99 13.73
N GLN A 179 15.86 -13.34 12.59
CA GLN A 179 16.52 -12.39 11.70
C GLN A 179 15.60 -12.03 10.52
N VAL A 180 15.56 -10.74 10.17
CA VAL A 180 14.77 -10.19 9.06
C VAL A 180 15.61 -9.25 8.20
N ILE A 181 15.49 -9.37 6.87
CA ILE A 181 16.08 -8.44 5.90
C ILE A 181 14.95 -7.65 5.23
N ASP A 182 14.93 -6.33 5.40
CA ASP A 182 13.95 -5.40 4.85
C ASP A 182 14.55 -4.67 3.63
N LEU A 183 14.19 -5.13 2.43
CA LEU A 183 14.69 -4.62 1.15
C LEU A 183 13.88 -3.42 0.66
N GLY A 184 14.56 -2.33 0.33
CA GLY A 184 13.90 -1.06 0.03
C GLY A 184 13.31 -0.40 1.28
N SER A 185 13.92 -0.65 2.45
CA SER A 185 13.47 -0.16 3.75
C SER A 185 13.29 1.37 3.79
N GLY A 186 13.98 2.11 2.92
CA GLY A 186 13.88 3.55 2.76
C GLY A 186 14.12 4.27 4.07
N LYS A 187 13.05 4.88 4.59
CA LYS A 187 13.13 5.59 5.86
C LYS A 187 13.21 4.65 7.08
N GLY A 188 13.03 3.34 6.96
CA GLY A 188 13.21 2.37 8.06
C GLY A 188 12.06 2.27 9.06
N TYR A 189 10.82 2.57 8.65
CA TYR A 189 9.66 2.54 9.55
C TYR A 189 9.27 1.12 9.98
N LEU A 190 9.07 0.22 9.01
CA LEU A 190 8.76 -1.19 9.24
C LEU A 190 9.87 -1.86 10.05
N SER A 191 11.12 -1.70 9.61
CA SER A 191 12.29 -2.30 10.22
C SER A 191 12.50 -1.89 11.69
N SER A 192 12.31 -0.60 12.02
CA SER A 192 12.36 -0.14 13.42
C SER A 192 11.23 -0.75 14.27
N PHE A 193 10.02 -0.84 13.71
CA PHE A 193 8.85 -1.37 14.42
C PHE A 193 8.96 -2.88 14.68
N LEU A 194 9.43 -3.65 13.70
CA LEU A 194 9.75 -5.08 13.82
C LEU A 194 10.78 -5.32 14.94
N SER A 195 11.86 -4.53 14.99
CA SER A 195 12.89 -4.72 16.00
C SER A 195 12.42 -4.38 17.41
N MET A 196 11.65 -3.30 17.59
CA MET A 196 11.22 -2.86 18.93
C MET A 196 10.01 -3.63 19.47
N GLN A 197 9.00 -3.91 18.65
CA GLN A 197 7.76 -4.56 19.10
C GLN A 197 7.87 -6.09 19.13
N TYR A 198 8.57 -6.69 18.17
CA TYR A 198 8.69 -8.15 18.04
C TYR A 198 10.07 -8.68 18.46
N GLY A 199 11.00 -7.80 18.87
CA GLY A 199 12.33 -8.19 19.34
C GLY A 199 13.24 -8.74 18.25
N LEU A 200 12.94 -8.48 16.98
CA LEU A 200 13.62 -9.07 15.83
C LEU A 200 14.97 -8.37 15.55
N LYS A 201 15.91 -9.14 15.00
CA LYS A 201 17.20 -8.67 14.46
C LYS A 201 16.96 -8.26 13.01
N VAL A 202 16.95 -6.95 12.72
CA VAL A 202 16.50 -6.45 11.42
C VAL A 202 17.60 -5.70 10.69
N TYR A 203 17.85 -6.07 9.44
CA TYR A 203 18.72 -5.34 8.52
C TYR A 203 17.86 -4.63 7.50
N GLY A 204 17.83 -3.30 7.54
CA GLY A 204 17.10 -2.50 6.56
C GLY A 204 18.06 -2.02 5.48
N ILE A 205 17.90 -2.51 4.26
CA ILE A 205 18.76 -2.16 3.13
C ILE A 205 18.04 -1.15 2.25
N ASP A 206 18.72 -0.06 1.88
CA ASP A 206 18.26 0.90 0.88
C ASP A 206 19.43 1.37 0.01
N SER A 207 19.17 1.67 -1.26
CA SER A 207 20.21 2.15 -2.17
C SER A 207 20.57 3.63 -1.95
N SER A 208 19.70 4.42 -1.32
CA SER A 208 19.94 5.83 -1.05
C SER A 208 20.55 6.05 0.33
N ASN A 209 21.80 6.50 0.36
CA ASN A 209 22.47 6.85 1.62
C ASN A 209 21.71 7.90 2.46
N VAL A 210 20.93 8.78 1.80
CA VAL A 210 20.08 9.78 2.48
C VAL A 210 18.95 9.11 3.25
N ASN A 211 18.32 8.09 2.66
CA ASN A 211 17.30 7.27 3.32
C ASN A 211 17.90 6.54 4.52
N THR A 212 19.01 5.83 4.32
CA THR A 212 19.70 5.07 5.37
C THR A 212 20.14 5.96 6.54
N HIS A 213 20.68 7.14 6.27
CA HIS A 213 21.03 8.12 7.31
C HIS A 213 19.78 8.63 8.06
N GLY A 214 18.71 8.94 7.34
CA GLY A 214 17.41 9.31 7.93
C GLY A 214 16.74 8.19 8.74
N ALA A 215 17.05 6.93 8.42
CA ALA A 215 16.65 5.76 9.20
C ALA A 215 17.48 5.62 10.49
N LYS A 216 18.81 5.76 10.41
CA LYS A 216 19.73 5.80 11.58
C LYS A 216 19.28 6.84 12.61
N GLU A 217 19.07 8.07 12.16
CA GLU A 217 18.69 9.17 13.05
C GLU A 217 17.28 8.98 13.65
N ARG A 218 16.33 8.41 12.89
CA ARG A 218 15.02 8.09 13.48
C ARG A 218 15.12 6.96 14.50
N ASN A 219 15.83 5.87 14.20
CA ASN A 219 16.03 4.77 15.14
C ASN A 219 16.66 5.28 16.45
N ARG A 220 17.66 6.17 16.38
CA ARG A 220 18.26 6.83 17.54
C ARG A 220 17.24 7.58 18.40
N LYS A 221 16.38 8.41 17.78
CA LYS A 221 15.29 9.12 18.49
C LYS A 221 14.28 8.13 19.08
N LEU A 222 13.87 7.14 18.30
CA LEU A 222 12.86 6.15 18.66
C LEU A 222 13.32 5.29 19.83
N LYS A 223 14.57 4.79 19.83
CA LYS A 223 15.21 4.12 20.98
C LYS A 223 15.17 4.98 22.25
N LYS A 224 15.41 6.30 22.16
CA LYS A 224 15.33 7.22 23.32
C LYS A 224 13.90 7.31 23.88
N HIS A 225 12.90 7.50 23.03
CA HIS A 225 11.49 7.52 23.44
C HIS A 225 11.03 6.16 23.98
N TRP A 226 11.46 5.05 23.37
CA TRP A 226 11.11 3.69 23.76
C TRP A 226 11.66 3.32 25.13
N ARG A 227 12.90 3.70 25.46
CA ARG A 227 13.46 3.56 26.82
C ARG A 227 12.59 4.27 27.85
N VAL A 228 12.15 5.51 27.58
CA VAL A 228 11.22 6.25 28.47
C VAL A 228 9.86 5.56 28.59
N TYR A 229 9.31 5.03 27.49
CA TYR A 229 8.04 4.31 27.49
C TYR A 229 8.12 2.99 28.27
N GLN A 230 9.19 2.20 28.08
CA GLN A 230 9.43 0.97 28.85
C GLN A 230 9.62 1.26 30.35
N THR A 231 10.33 2.33 30.73
CA THR A 231 10.45 2.74 32.13
C THR A 231 9.09 3.15 32.71
N ARG A 232 8.26 3.90 31.97
CA ARG A 232 6.89 4.25 32.41
C ARG A 232 5.96 3.04 32.51
N SER A 233 6.00 2.13 31.54
CA SER A 233 5.19 0.90 31.59
C SER A 233 5.65 -0.06 32.68
N ARG A 234 6.95 -0.13 32.98
CA ARG A 234 7.47 -0.87 34.14
C ARG A 234 7.10 -0.22 35.46
N ALA A 235 7.16 1.11 35.57
CA ALA A 235 6.70 1.84 36.75
C ALA A 235 5.20 1.63 36.99
N HIS A 236 4.37 1.66 35.94
CA HIS A 236 2.93 1.39 36.03
C HIS A 236 2.62 -0.06 36.44
N ILE A 237 3.36 -1.05 35.93
CA ILE A 237 3.24 -2.44 36.39
C ILE A 237 3.73 -2.58 37.83
N SER A 238 4.82 -1.91 38.22
CA SER A 238 5.31 -1.92 39.60
C SER A 238 4.34 -1.24 40.57
N SER A 239 3.65 -0.17 40.15
CA SER A 239 2.59 0.50 40.94
C SER A 239 1.41 -0.44 41.13
N LEU A 240 0.90 -1.06 40.05
CA LEU A 240 -0.19 -2.04 40.14
C LEU A 240 0.15 -3.30 40.95
N VAL A 241 1.43 -3.70 40.99
CA VAL A 241 1.92 -4.81 41.82
C VAL A 241 2.11 -4.39 43.28
N LEU A 242 2.50 -3.14 43.53
CA LEU A 242 2.58 -2.55 44.88
C LEU A 242 1.18 -2.32 45.47
N GLU A 243 0.24 -1.73 44.71
CA GLU A 243 -1.17 -1.58 45.09
C GLU A 243 -1.80 -2.93 45.44
N LYS A 244 -1.57 -3.97 44.62
CA LYS A 244 -1.99 -5.35 44.95
C LYS A 244 -1.22 -5.99 46.10
N ALA A 245 -0.01 -5.54 46.44
CA ALA A 245 0.69 -6.01 47.63
C ALA A 245 0.14 -5.35 48.89
N GLU A 246 -0.18 -4.06 48.83
CA GLU A 246 -0.78 -3.26 49.91
C GLU A 246 -2.24 -3.64 50.20
N GLU A 247 -3.03 -3.99 49.17
CA GLU A 247 -4.35 -4.61 49.35
C GLU A 247 -4.27 -5.98 50.04
N ASN A 248 -3.23 -6.78 49.78
CA ASN A 248 -3.07 -8.10 50.39
C ASN A 248 -2.54 -8.01 51.84
N THR A 249 -1.64 -7.08 52.18
CA THR A 249 -1.20 -6.89 53.58
C THR A 249 -2.30 -6.25 54.44
N THR A 250 -3.12 -5.36 53.90
CA THR A 250 -4.28 -4.81 54.64
C THR A 250 -5.39 -5.84 54.87
N LEU A 251 -5.54 -6.83 53.98
CA LEU A 251 -6.46 -7.97 54.16
C LEU A 251 -6.04 -8.93 55.28
N ASP A 252 -4.75 -9.22 55.44
CA ASP A 252 -4.26 -10.13 56.50
C ASP A 252 -4.30 -9.50 57.90
N GLU A 253 -4.01 -8.19 58.04
CA GLU A 253 -4.15 -7.50 59.34
C GLU A 253 -5.62 -7.38 59.79
N GLN A 254 -6.57 -7.26 58.87
CA GLN A 254 -8.00 -7.23 59.19
C GLN A 254 -8.56 -8.63 59.55
N LYS A 255 -8.08 -9.70 58.89
CA LYS A 255 -8.48 -11.09 59.21
C LYS A 255 -8.13 -11.49 60.65
N CYS A 256 -6.98 -11.07 61.16
CA CYS A 256 -6.58 -11.35 62.55
C CYS A 256 -7.43 -10.65 63.61
N LYS A 257 -8.06 -9.49 63.29
CA LYS A 257 -8.93 -8.76 64.23
C LYS A 257 -10.40 -9.19 64.19
N ALA A 258 -10.89 -9.73 63.07
CA ALA A 258 -12.25 -10.26 62.97
C ALA A 258 -12.46 -11.55 63.79
N ASN A 259 -11.49 -12.47 63.73
CA ASN A 259 -11.60 -13.83 64.30
C ASN A 259 -11.69 -13.89 65.84
N ILE A 260 -11.36 -12.80 66.54
CA ILE A 260 -11.50 -12.69 68.00
C ILE A 260 -12.92 -12.22 68.39
N LYS A 261 -13.64 -11.54 67.49
CA LYS A 261 -14.94 -10.92 67.79
C LYS A 261 -16.13 -11.85 67.51
N GLU A 262 -16.05 -12.70 66.48
CA GLU A 262 -17.10 -13.70 66.20
C GLU A 262 -17.17 -14.81 67.26
N LYS A 263 -16.06 -15.15 67.92
CA LYS A 263 -15.99 -16.21 68.93
C LYS A 263 -16.55 -15.82 70.31
N LEU A 264 -17.00 -14.58 70.48
CA LEU A 264 -17.55 -14.04 71.74
C LEU A 264 -19.06 -13.68 71.66
N LEU A 265 -19.70 -13.85 70.49
CA LEU A 265 -21.12 -13.51 70.30
C LEU A 265 -22.04 -14.73 70.13
N SER A 266 -21.49 -15.94 70.07
CA SER A 266 -22.25 -17.20 69.87
C SER A 266 -22.84 -17.82 71.15
N ILE A 267 -22.99 -17.05 72.24
CA ILE A 267 -23.50 -17.55 73.54
C ILE A 267 -24.88 -17.00 73.90
N ASN A 268 -25.31 -15.86 73.33
CA ASN A 268 -26.54 -15.21 73.76
C ASN A 268 -27.70 -15.31 72.76
N ASN A 269 -28.78 -15.92 73.25
CA ASN A 269 -30.19 -15.70 72.88
C ASN A 269 -30.78 -16.53 71.72
N SER A 270 -31.07 -17.80 72.02
CA SER A 270 -32.42 -18.31 71.75
C SER A 270 -33.46 -17.43 72.46
N LEU A 271 -34.52 -16.97 71.77
CA LEU A 271 -35.91 -16.85 72.28
C LEU A 271 -36.87 -16.11 71.30
N THR A 272 -37.94 -16.83 70.91
CA THR A 272 -39.36 -16.39 70.73
C THR A 272 -39.82 -15.33 69.70
N THR A 273 -40.60 -15.84 68.72
CA THR A 273 -42.01 -15.47 68.35
C THR A 273 -42.43 -14.23 67.52
N GLN A 274 -43.09 -14.54 66.39
CA GLN A 274 -44.46 -14.14 65.97
C GLN A 274 -44.78 -12.86 65.14
N HIS A 275 -45.54 -13.12 64.04
CA HIS A 275 -46.74 -12.43 63.52
C HIS A 275 -46.70 -11.10 62.69
N THR A 276 -47.17 -11.22 61.41
CA THR A 276 -48.17 -10.39 60.65
C THR A 276 -48.09 -8.84 60.61
N SER A 277 -48.52 -8.08 59.56
CA SER A 277 -48.97 -8.33 58.16
C SER A 277 -49.36 -7.00 57.44
N SER A 278 -49.36 -6.97 56.09
CA SER A 278 -50.32 -6.20 55.21
C SER A 278 -50.19 -4.63 55.13
N ILE A 279 -50.65 -3.81 54.13
CA ILE A 279 -51.59 -3.84 52.96
C ILE A 279 -51.19 -2.81 51.83
N SER A 280 -51.54 -3.11 50.55
CA SER A 280 -51.76 -2.35 49.24
C SER A 280 -51.10 -1.00 48.85
N ASP A 281 -50.82 -0.57 47.58
CA ASP A 281 -51.38 -0.72 46.18
C ASP A 281 -52.60 0.21 45.82
N THR A 282 -52.83 0.84 44.63
CA THR A 282 -52.18 0.95 43.26
C THR A 282 -52.66 2.25 42.48
N VAL A 283 -52.15 2.52 41.24
CA VAL A 283 -52.84 3.01 39.98
C VAL A 283 -52.23 4.26 39.21
N LEU A 284 -52.26 4.19 37.84
CA LEU A 284 -51.87 5.15 36.75
C LEU A 284 -53.02 6.19 36.39
N PRO A 285 -53.20 6.84 35.17
CA PRO A 285 -52.45 7.02 33.87
C PRO A 285 -52.52 8.45 33.20
N GLY A 286 -51.98 8.65 31.96
CA GLY A 286 -52.65 9.51 30.93
C GLY A 286 -51.88 10.49 29.99
N PHE A 287 -51.94 10.23 28.68
CA PHE A 287 -51.49 10.87 27.41
C PHE A 287 -51.75 12.38 26.98
N THR A 288 -51.06 12.79 25.87
CA THR A 288 -51.46 13.64 24.66
C THR A 288 -51.22 15.19 24.47
N ASP A 289 -50.44 15.51 23.40
CA ASP A 289 -50.64 16.45 22.23
C ASP A 289 -50.46 18.01 22.10
N THR A 290 -49.57 18.38 21.13
CA THR A 290 -49.54 19.45 20.07
C THR A 290 -49.68 21.00 20.25
N ARG A 291 -48.80 21.76 19.53
CA ARG A 291 -49.00 22.97 18.62
C ARG A 291 -47.67 23.77 18.46
N GLN A 292 -47.01 23.91 17.29
CA GLN A 292 -47.20 24.83 16.11
C GLN A 292 -46.95 26.35 16.30
N THR A 293 -45.94 26.93 15.59
CA THR A 293 -45.96 28.21 14.77
C THR A 293 -44.60 28.48 14.06
N GLU A 294 -44.54 29.45 13.13
CA GLU A 294 -43.46 29.70 12.11
C GLU A 294 -42.76 31.10 12.30
N ASN A 295 -41.95 31.74 11.40
CA ASN A 295 -41.44 31.49 10.02
C ASN A 295 -40.18 32.36 9.68
N HIS A 296 -39.40 32.00 8.62
CA HIS A 296 -38.34 32.77 7.89
C HIS A 296 -37.09 33.27 8.70
N SER A 297 -35.86 33.50 8.18
CA SER A 297 -35.25 33.62 6.83
C SER A 297 -33.71 33.33 6.82
N ASP A 298 -33.09 33.08 5.65
CA ASP A 298 -31.63 33.00 5.36
C ASP A 298 -30.84 34.33 5.65
N PRO A 299 -29.46 34.41 5.68
CA PRO A 299 -28.44 33.54 5.04
C PRO A 299 -27.11 33.23 5.83
N LEU A 300 -26.09 32.76 5.08
CA LEU A 300 -24.74 32.22 5.38
C LEU A 300 -23.70 33.19 6.09
N PRO A 301 -22.42 32.83 6.39
CA PRO A 301 -21.92 32.75 7.79
C PRO A 301 -20.59 33.49 8.10
N GLN A 302 -20.36 33.95 9.35
CA GLN A 302 -19.02 34.34 9.83
C GLN A 302 -18.77 34.13 11.35
N SER A 303 -17.53 33.76 11.66
CA SER A 303 -16.68 34.17 12.81
C SER A 303 -17.15 33.96 14.26
N ASP A 304 -16.45 33.02 14.90
CA ASP A 304 -15.84 33.07 16.25
C ASP A 304 -16.69 33.31 17.53
N GLY A 305 -16.60 32.33 18.44
CA GLY A 305 -17.12 32.39 19.81
C GLY A 305 -16.53 31.27 20.69
N ASN A 306 -15.38 31.55 21.32
CA ASN A 306 -14.64 30.60 22.17
C ASN A 306 -15.51 29.91 23.24
N PHE A 307 -15.27 28.61 23.44
CA PHE A 307 -15.30 28.03 24.78
C PHE A 307 -13.98 27.35 25.10
N LEU A 308 -13.31 27.88 26.12
CA LEU A 308 -12.02 27.41 26.62
C LEU A 308 -12.20 26.10 27.38
N LEU A 309 -11.32 25.13 27.13
CA LEU A 309 -10.90 24.19 28.16
C LEU A 309 -9.37 24.10 28.15
N GLU A 310 -8.74 24.76 29.10
CA GLU A 310 -7.29 24.66 29.28
C GLU A 310 -6.91 23.26 29.76
N ASN A 311 -6.06 22.58 29.00
CA ASN A 311 -5.13 21.60 29.56
C ASN A 311 -3.80 21.68 28.82
N LYS A 312 -2.89 22.48 29.37
CA LYS A 312 -1.58 22.80 28.79
C LYS A 312 -0.65 21.57 28.85
N CYS A 313 -0.47 20.87 27.73
CA CYS A 313 0.63 19.90 27.58
C CYS A 313 1.92 20.62 27.12
N PRO A 314 3.01 20.58 27.90
CA PRO A 314 4.25 21.28 27.55
C PRO A 314 5.14 20.40 26.65
N LEU A 315 5.02 20.51 25.32
CA LEU A 315 6.04 19.97 24.38
C LEU A 315 5.99 20.49 22.92
N LEU A 316 5.28 21.60 22.63
CA LEU A 316 5.04 22.05 21.24
C LEU A 316 6.21 22.78 20.56
N ASN A 317 7.40 22.86 21.19
CA ASN A 317 8.55 23.65 20.73
C ASN A 317 9.73 22.81 20.18
N VAL A 318 9.47 21.77 19.38
CA VAL A 318 10.53 21.05 18.63
C VAL A 318 10.13 20.79 17.17
N LEU A 319 9.76 21.86 16.46
CA LEU A 319 9.72 21.90 14.99
C LEU A 319 10.24 23.26 14.51
N PRO A 320 11.29 23.32 13.69
CA PRO A 320 11.49 24.45 12.79
C PRO A 320 10.38 24.44 11.75
N ILE A 321 9.71 25.57 11.61
CA ILE A 321 8.85 25.88 10.46
C ILE A 321 9.75 26.17 9.25
N ASP A 322 9.27 25.75 8.08
CA ASP A 322 9.77 26.02 6.72
C ASP A 322 11.18 25.57 6.31
N ALA A 323 11.18 24.67 5.32
CA ALA A 323 12.09 24.71 4.16
C ALA A 323 11.43 23.97 2.98
N ILE A 324 10.44 24.62 2.36
CA ILE A 324 10.16 24.40 0.94
C ILE A 324 11.42 24.83 0.20
N GLU A 325 11.95 24.02 -0.74
CA GLU A 325 12.31 24.50 -2.09
C GLU A 325 12.80 23.38 -3.04
N LEU A 326 12.95 23.83 -4.30
CA LEU A 326 13.05 23.17 -5.58
C LEU A 326 14.02 21.98 -5.73
N THR A 327 13.63 21.05 -6.61
CA THR A 327 14.58 20.29 -7.44
C THR A 327 14.52 20.78 -8.88
N SER A 328 15.53 21.55 -9.30
CA SER A 328 15.93 21.71 -10.70
C SER A 328 16.90 20.57 -11.09
N PRO A 329 17.04 20.24 -12.39
CA PRO A 329 17.90 19.15 -12.83
C PRO A 329 19.36 19.61 -12.98
N ALA A 330 20.32 18.75 -12.61
CA ALA A 330 21.72 18.91 -12.94
C ALA A 330 22.24 17.68 -13.70
N THR A 331 23.00 17.96 -14.75
CA THR A 331 23.52 17.02 -15.74
C THR A 331 24.72 16.21 -15.24
N LYS A 332 25.13 15.25 -16.08
CA LYS A 332 26.41 14.53 -16.03
C LYS A 332 27.57 15.46 -15.63
N ASP A 333 28.43 14.99 -14.72
CA ASP A 333 29.88 14.98 -14.95
C ASP A 333 30.61 14.00 -14.02
N TYR A 334 31.45 13.16 -14.62
CA TYR A 334 32.34 12.20 -13.95
C TYR A 334 33.79 12.67 -14.14
N LYS A 335 34.48 13.07 -13.05
CA LYS A 335 35.94 12.90 -12.76
C LYS A 335 36.48 14.00 -11.83
N LYS A 336 37.50 13.61 -11.04
CA LYS A 336 38.16 14.38 -9.96
C LYS A 336 37.22 14.65 -8.77
N PHE A 337 37.54 14.30 -7.53
CA PHE A 337 38.86 14.03 -6.93
C PHE A 337 39.01 12.60 -6.39
N SER A 338 40.16 12.00 -6.71
CA SER A 338 40.80 10.94 -5.92
C SER A 338 42.02 11.58 -5.23
N GLU A 339 42.55 10.89 -4.22
CA GLU A 339 43.80 11.21 -3.52
C GLU A 339 43.79 12.40 -2.55
N GLU A 340 43.14 12.22 -1.40
CA GLU A 340 43.86 12.37 -0.13
C GLU A 340 43.22 11.48 0.96
N HIS A 341 43.90 11.25 2.09
CA HIS A 341 43.44 10.44 3.25
C HIS A 341 43.49 8.90 3.17
N LYS A 342 44.21 8.31 2.20
CA LYS A 342 44.79 6.95 2.33
C LYS A 342 46.24 7.01 2.86
N ARG A 343 46.44 7.45 4.11
CA ARG A 343 47.73 7.32 4.84
C ARG A 343 47.60 7.62 6.35
N ARG A 344 47.19 6.61 7.12
CA ARG A 344 47.54 6.36 8.54
C ARG A 344 46.79 5.10 9.02
N LYS A 345 47.48 3.97 8.94
CA LYS A 345 47.08 2.69 9.54
C LYS A 345 48.16 2.30 10.55
N ASN A 346 47.79 1.47 11.53
CA ASN A 346 48.65 0.78 12.51
C ASN A 346 49.03 1.56 13.78
N THR A 347 48.15 1.50 14.78
CA THR A 347 48.55 1.13 16.15
C THR A 347 47.46 0.23 16.74
N VAL A 348 47.84 -0.87 17.40
CA VAL A 348 46.94 -1.73 18.20
C VAL A 348 47.40 -1.67 19.65
N PRO A 349 46.49 -1.31 20.57
CA PRO A 349 46.16 -2.19 21.70
C PRO A 349 44.64 -2.15 22.00
N SER A 350 44.02 -2.98 22.85
CA SER A 350 44.30 -4.31 23.41
C SER A 350 42.96 -4.84 23.99
N LYS A 351 42.82 -6.14 24.25
CA LYS A 351 41.63 -6.66 24.97
C LYS A 351 41.62 -6.13 26.41
N ASP A 352 40.53 -5.50 26.86
CA ASP A 352 39.55 -6.14 27.75
C ASP A 352 38.43 -5.20 28.24
N GLN A 353 37.20 -5.74 28.22
CA GLN A 353 36.06 -5.45 29.10
C GLN A 353 35.67 -4.00 29.45
N ALA A 354 34.64 -3.50 28.76
CA ALA A 354 33.53 -2.81 29.42
C ALA A 354 32.21 -3.50 29.02
N LYS A 355 31.47 -4.03 30.00
CA LYS A 355 30.17 -4.68 29.79
C LYS A 355 29.10 -3.62 29.48
N GLU A 356 28.78 -3.39 28.22
CA GLU A 356 27.54 -2.70 27.87
C GLU A 356 26.35 -3.67 27.87
N SER A 357 25.33 -3.31 28.62
CA SER A 357 24.19 -4.13 28.99
C SER A 357 23.15 -4.26 27.86
N ASN A 358 22.67 -5.49 27.63
CA ASN A 358 21.43 -5.86 26.91
C ASN A 358 20.86 -4.77 25.96
N GLU A 359 21.46 -4.61 24.78
CA GLU A 359 20.93 -3.77 23.69
C GLU A 359 19.64 -4.38 23.09
N SER A 360 18.49 -4.07 23.68
CA SER A 360 17.17 -4.64 23.32
C SER A 360 16.55 -4.12 22.01
N SER A 361 17.35 -3.66 21.05
CA SER A 361 16.85 -3.22 19.73
C SER A 361 17.96 -3.28 18.67
N ILE A 362 17.94 -4.36 17.89
CA ILE A 362 18.95 -4.72 16.89
C ILE A 362 18.43 -4.38 15.47
N TYR A 363 18.14 -3.09 15.24
CA TYR A 363 17.87 -2.59 13.87
C TYR A 363 19.12 -1.93 13.28
N SER A 364 19.62 -2.53 12.20
CA SER A 364 20.81 -2.15 11.43
C SER A 364 20.44 -1.61 10.03
N PRO A 365 20.32 -0.30 9.84
CA PRO A 365 20.17 0.33 8.52
C PRO A 365 21.49 0.36 7.73
N LEU A 366 21.47 -0.23 6.53
CA LEU A 366 22.60 -0.41 5.62
C LEU A 366 22.33 0.26 4.26
N THR A 367 23.37 0.85 3.65
CA THR A 367 23.29 1.43 2.31
C THR A 367 23.87 0.42 1.31
N SER A 368 23.05 -0.15 0.45
CA SER A 368 23.50 -1.01 -0.66
C SER A 368 22.49 -1.04 -1.80
N PHE A 369 22.96 -1.17 -3.03
CA PHE A 369 22.12 -1.42 -4.19
C PHE A 369 21.99 -2.93 -4.40
N ILE A 370 20.75 -3.43 -4.49
CA ILE A 370 20.45 -4.86 -4.51
C ILE A 370 19.95 -5.28 -5.89
N THR A 371 20.69 -6.21 -6.50
CA THR A 371 20.35 -6.96 -7.70
C THR A 371 20.07 -8.43 -7.33
N ALA A 372 19.66 -9.26 -8.29
CA ALA A 372 19.35 -10.66 -8.01
C ALA A 372 20.60 -11.55 -7.77
N GLU A 373 21.78 -11.06 -8.18
CA GLU A 373 23.11 -11.64 -7.99
C GLU A 373 23.82 -11.11 -6.73
N SER A 374 23.18 -10.24 -5.94
CA SER A 374 23.80 -9.65 -4.76
C SER A 374 24.08 -10.68 -3.67
N GLU A 375 25.33 -10.79 -3.26
CA GLU A 375 25.75 -11.65 -2.15
C GLU A 375 25.46 -10.97 -0.80
N LEU A 376 24.55 -11.57 -0.03
CA LEU A 376 24.08 -10.97 1.23
C LEU A 376 25.13 -11.05 2.36
N HIS A 377 26.04 -12.03 2.32
CA HIS A 377 27.16 -12.15 3.28
C HIS A 377 28.16 -10.98 3.18
N ASP A 378 28.32 -10.39 1.99
CA ASP A 378 29.18 -9.21 1.79
C ASP A 378 28.59 -7.95 2.45
N ILE A 379 27.29 -7.96 2.74
CA ILE A 379 26.52 -6.84 3.28
C ILE A 379 26.20 -7.06 4.77
N ILE A 380 25.98 -8.32 5.17
CA ILE A 380 25.57 -8.74 6.51
C ILE A 380 26.57 -9.81 6.99
N THR A 381 27.52 -9.40 7.83
CA THR A 381 28.62 -10.25 8.33
C THR A 381 28.17 -11.38 9.26
N ASP A 382 26.98 -11.25 9.83
CA ASP A 382 26.36 -12.16 10.80
C ASP A 382 24.97 -12.59 10.30
N LEU A 383 24.93 -12.96 9.01
CA LEU A 383 23.78 -13.50 8.31
C LEU A 383 23.46 -14.90 8.84
N GLU A 384 22.21 -15.08 9.24
CA GLU A 384 21.65 -16.32 9.75
C GLU A 384 20.43 -16.72 8.89
N ASP A 385 19.81 -17.85 9.21
CA ASP A 385 18.48 -18.17 8.68
C ASP A 385 17.50 -17.03 8.97
N CYS A 386 16.93 -16.45 7.91
CA CYS A 386 16.17 -15.20 7.99
C CYS A 386 14.93 -15.17 7.09
N ILE A 387 14.04 -14.22 7.38
CA ILE A 387 12.89 -13.87 6.55
C ILE A 387 13.22 -12.60 5.77
N MET A 388 12.96 -12.60 4.47
CA MET A 388 13.09 -11.42 3.62
C MET A 388 11.74 -10.70 3.49
N VAL A 389 11.74 -9.38 3.66
CA VAL A 389 10.55 -8.54 3.56
C VAL A 389 10.83 -7.36 2.65
N GLY A 390 9.78 -6.84 2.01
CA GLY A 390 9.88 -5.62 1.23
C GLY A 390 8.54 -4.93 1.12
N LEU A 391 8.41 -3.74 1.70
CA LEU A 391 7.18 -2.95 1.69
C LEU A 391 7.30 -1.79 0.68
N HIS A 392 6.63 -1.94 -0.46
CA HIS A 392 6.77 -1.08 -1.65
C HIS A 392 8.10 -1.23 -2.36
N THR A 393 8.49 -2.46 -2.70
CA THR A 393 9.64 -2.74 -3.56
C THR A 393 9.39 -2.18 -4.97
N CYS A 394 10.10 -1.11 -5.33
CA CYS A 394 9.92 -0.39 -6.59
C CYS A 394 10.53 -1.15 -7.78
N GLY A 395 9.77 -1.31 -8.86
CA GLY A 395 10.29 -1.84 -10.13
C GLY A 395 11.00 -3.18 -9.94
N ASP A 396 12.20 -3.31 -10.51
CA ASP A 396 12.97 -4.57 -10.52
C ASP A 396 13.44 -5.05 -9.13
N LEU A 397 13.35 -4.23 -8.08
CA LEU A 397 13.61 -4.69 -6.72
C LEU A 397 12.60 -5.78 -6.28
N ALA A 398 11.35 -5.71 -6.74
CA ALA A 398 10.32 -6.69 -6.42
C ALA A 398 10.62 -8.09 -6.99
N PRO A 399 10.88 -8.29 -8.31
CA PRO A 399 11.30 -9.58 -8.86
C PRO A 399 12.69 -10.01 -8.35
N ASN A 400 13.62 -9.09 -8.10
CA ASN A 400 14.94 -9.44 -7.55
C ASN A 400 14.85 -9.97 -6.11
N THR A 401 13.95 -9.42 -5.28
CA THR A 401 13.64 -9.97 -3.94
C THR A 401 13.21 -11.44 -4.02
N LEU A 402 12.37 -11.79 -5.00
CA LEU A 402 11.93 -13.18 -5.20
C LEU A 402 13.08 -14.07 -5.73
N ARG A 403 13.95 -13.57 -6.61
CA ARG A 403 15.13 -14.31 -7.09
C ARG A 403 16.11 -14.62 -5.98
N ILE A 404 16.49 -13.62 -5.17
CA ILE A 404 17.38 -13.79 -4.01
C ILE A 404 16.76 -14.78 -3.02
N PHE A 405 15.46 -14.66 -2.75
CA PHE A 405 14.75 -15.65 -1.94
C PHE A 405 14.89 -17.06 -2.53
N THR A 406 14.65 -17.28 -3.82
CA THR A 406 14.74 -18.63 -4.40
C THR A 406 16.18 -19.18 -4.40
N SER A 407 17.19 -18.36 -4.68
CA SER A 407 18.59 -18.77 -4.85
C SER A 407 19.37 -18.94 -3.54
N LYS A 408 19.12 -18.12 -2.52
CA LYS A 408 19.87 -18.13 -1.26
C LYS A 408 19.25 -19.06 -0.23
N SER A 409 20.01 -20.04 0.26
CA SER A 409 19.53 -21.12 1.14
C SER A 409 19.07 -20.65 2.53
N GLU A 410 19.64 -19.53 2.97
CA GLU A 410 19.49 -18.86 4.26
C GLU A 410 18.14 -18.13 4.36
N ILE A 411 17.58 -17.70 3.22
CA ILE A 411 16.27 -17.04 3.18
C ILE A 411 15.18 -18.10 3.18
N LYS A 412 14.58 -18.36 4.35
CA LYS A 412 13.56 -19.41 4.52
C LYS A 412 12.16 -18.98 4.12
N GLY A 413 11.90 -17.68 4.10
CA GLY A 413 10.62 -17.11 3.69
C GLY A 413 10.73 -15.70 3.14
N VAL A 414 9.74 -15.30 2.34
CA VAL A 414 9.64 -13.97 1.73
C VAL A 414 8.24 -13.40 1.88
N CYS A 415 8.13 -12.08 2.07
CA CYS A 415 6.88 -11.32 1.97
C CYS A 415 7.15 -9.98 1.26
N SER A 416 6.75 -9.88 -0.01
CA SER A 416 7.08 -8.75 -0.89
C SER A 416 5.81 -8.06 -1.40
N VAL A 417 5.66 -6.77 -1.09
CA VAL A 417 4.66 -5.86 -1.64
C VAL A 417 5.33 -5.02 -2.73
N GLY A 418 5.19 -5.46 -3.98
CA GLY A 418 5.73 -4.74 -5.14
C GLY A 418 4.93 -3.49 -5.47
N CYS A 419 5.60 -2.43 -5.93
CA CYS A 419 4.97 -1.20 -6.39
C CYS A 419 5.61 -0.70 -7.70
N CYS A 420 5.22 0.50 -8.17
CA CYS A 420 5.86 1.21 -9.28
C CYS A 420 6.12 0.33 -10.53
N TYR A 421 5.11 -0.41 -11.00
CA TYR A 421 5.27 -1.37 -12.11
C TYR A 421 5.79 -0.74 -13.42
N HIS A 422 5.58 0.56 -13.62
CA HIS A 422 6.16 1.35 -14.71
C HIS A 422 7.70 1.46 -14.68
N LEU A 423 8.34 1.06 -13.57
CA LEU A 423 9.79 0.94 -13.41
C LEU A 423 10.29 -0.52 -13.52
N LEU A 424 9.41 -1.48 -13.82
CA LEU A 424 9.85 -2.83 -14.20
C LEU A 424 10.48 -2.78 -15.60
N SER A 425 11.64 -3.41 -15.75
CA SER A 425 12.16 -3.76 -17.08
C SER A 425 11.33 -4.91 -17.67
N GLU A 426 11.13 -4.91 -18.99
CA GLU A 426 10.29 -5.88 -19.68
C GLU A 426 10.99 -6.43 -20.93
N LYS A 427 11.16 -7.75 -20.98
CA LYS A 427 11.96 -8.46 -22.01
C LYS A 427 11.52 -8.21 -23.44
N TYR A 428 10.21 -8.07 -23.64
CA TYR A 428 9.60 -8.03 -24.97
C TYR A 428 9.19 -6.59 -25.40
N GLU A 429 9.56 -5.58 -24.60
CA GLU A 429 9.25 -4.17 -24.86
C GLU A 429 10.22 -3.58 -25.90
N LYS A 430 9.72 -3.31 -27.11
CA LYS A 430 10.50 -2.86 -28.29
C LYS A 430 11.36 -1.59 -28.09
N GLN A 431 11.16 -0.83 -27.02
CA GLN A 431 11.90 0.42 -26.73
C GLN A 431 13.18 0.20 -25.90
N PHE A 432 13.32 -0.94 -25.20
CA PHE A 432 14.52 -1.25 -24.42
C PHE A 432 15.47 -2.15 -25.21
N GLN A 433 16.28 -1.55 -26.09
CA GLN A 433 17.40 -2.21 -26.78
C GLN A 433 18.68 -2.24 -25.94
N ASP A 434 18.57 -2.48 -24.63
CA ASP A 434 19.75 -2.80 -23.82
C ASP A 434 19.96 -4.32 -23.81
N TYR A 435 20.66 -4.79 -24.85
CA TYR A 435 20.99 -6.21 -25.04
C TYR A 435 21.90 -6.80 -23.95
N THR A 436 22.34 -6.00 -22.98
CA THR A 436 23.18 -6.45 -21.85
C THR A 436 22.38 -6.94 -20.64
N LEU A 437 21.05 -6.72 -20.61
CA LEU A 437 20.23 -7.12 -19.47
C LEU A 437 19.82 -8.60 -19.55
N GLU A 438 20.51 -9.47 -18.80
CA GLU A 438 20.17 -10.91 -18.75
C GLU A 438 18.89 -11.18 -17.93
N MET A 439 18.61 -10.38 -16.89
CA MET A 439 17.50 -10.59 -15.96
C MET A 439 16.45 -9.48 -15.95
N TRP A 440 15.45 -9.64 -16.81
CA TRP A 440 14.30 -8.74 -16.95
C TRP A 440 13.33 -8.79 -15.77
N GLY A 441 12.77 -7.65 -15.39
CA GLY A 441 11.78 -7.54 -14.33
C GLY A 441 10.46 -8.24 -14.62
N PHE A 442 10.10 -8.41 -15.89
CA PHE A 442 8.91 -9.15 -16.33
C PHE A 442 9.11 -9.70 -17.76
N PRO A 443 8.55 -10.88 -18.10
CA PRO A 443 7.93 -11.87 -17.20
C PRO A 443 8.97 -12.72 -16.43
N MET A 444 8.56 -13.27 -15.27
CA MET A 444 9.37 -14.18 -14.45
C MET A 444 9.01 -15.65 -14.65
N CYS A 445 7.73 -16.01 -14.70
CA CYS A 445 7.31 -17.40 -14.85
C CYS A 445 7.60 -17.92 -16.25
N GLN A 446 7.80 -19.23 -16.36
CA GLN A 446 8.16 -19.86 -17.62
C GLN A 446 7.03 -19.75 -18.66
N PHE A 447 5.77 -19.91 -18.24
CA PHE A 447 4.60 -19.82 -19.11
C PHE A 447 4.50 -18.47 -19.87
N LEU A 448 4.65 -17.33 -19.18
CA LEU A 448 4.60 -16.01 -19.84
C LEU A 448 5.85 -15.70 -20.67
N LYS A 449 6.99 -16.31 -20.35
CA LYS A 449 8.20 -16.23 -21.18
C LYS A 449 8.01 -16.95 -22.50
N GLU A 450 7.41 -18.15 -22.48
CA GLU A 450 7.13 -18.99 -23.66
C GLU A 450 6.07 -18.35 -24.57
N GLU A 451 5.01 -17.79 -23.98
CA GLU A 451 3.97 -17.02 -24.70
C GLU A 451 4.46 -15.65 -25.21
N GLY A 452 5.72 -15.28 -24.95
CA GLY A 452 6.33 -14.04 -25.44
C GLY A 452 5.64 -12.76 -24.94
N TRP A 453 5.00 -12.78 -23.78
CA TRP A 453 4.03 -11.76 -23.40
C TRP A 453 4.65 -10.39 -23.09
N CYS A 454 4.22 -9.36 -23.82
CA CYS A 454 4.57 -7.96 -23.58
C CYS A 454 3.37 -7.18 -23.04
N CYS A 455 3.50 -6.58 -21.86
CA CYS A 455 2.51 -5.69 -21.26
C CYS A 455 2.63 -4.25 -21.78
N GLY A 456 3.84 -3.71 -21.95
CA GLY A 456 4.11 -2.34 -22.36
C GLY A 456 4.04 -1.33 -21.21
N ARG A 457 4.93 -0.33 -21.23
CA ARG A 457 5.16 0.63 -20.14
C ARG A 457 3.90 1.41 -19.75
N ASN A 458 3.05 1.76 -20.72
CA ASN A 458 1.84 2.54 -20.46
C ASN A 458 0.74 1.70 -19.79
N ALA A 459 0.65 0.40 -20.08
CA ALA A 459 -0.18 -0.52 -19.30
C ALA A 459 0.39 -0.71 -17.88
N ARG A 460 1.72 -0.87 -17.73
CA ARG A 460 2.37 -0.92 -16.40
C ARG A 460 2.22 0.39 -15.60
N MET A 461 2.13 1.54 -16.26
CA MET A 461 1.74 2.83 -15.67
C MET A 461 0.27 2.83 -15.26
N SER A 462 -0.62 2.35 -16.12
CA SER A 462 -2.07 2.29 -15.85
C SER A 462 -2.39 1.40 -14.67
N ALA A 463 -1.64 0.30 -14.47
CA ALA A 463 -1.74 -0.51 -13.26
C ALA A 463 -1.50 0.27 -11.95
N CYS A 464 -0.82 1.43 -11.98
CA CYS A 464 -0.64 2.32 -10.82
C CYS A 464 -1.84 3.26 -10.55
N LEU A 465 -2.89 3.21 -11.37
CA LEU A 465 -4.18 3.81 -11.05
C LEU A 465 -4.88 2.97 -9.97
N ALA A 466 -5.62 3.63 -9.09
CA ALA A 466 -6.28 3.00 -7.95
C ALA A 466 -7.79 3.11 -8.11
N LEU A 467 -8.43 2.05 -8.62
CA LEU A 467 -9.85 1.99 -8.94
C LEU A 467 -10.72 2.46 -7.76
N GLU A 468 -10.42 1.94 -6.57
CA GLU A 468 -11.18 2.22 -5.34
C GLU A 468 -11.03 3.66 -4.87
N ARG A 469 -9.90 4.32 -5.17
CA ARG A 469 -9.72 5.75 -4.89
C ARG A 469 -10.51 6.63 -5.84
N VAL A 470 -10.58 6.26 -7.12
CA VAL A 470 -11.42 6.94 -8.10
C VAL A 470 -12.89 6.82 -7.71
N ALA A 471 -13.33 5.61 -7.33
CA ALA A 471 -14.69 5.32 -6.86
C ALA A 471 -15.12 6.18 -5.65
N VAL A 472 -14.26 6.38 -4.65
CA VAL A 472 -14.55 7.25 -3.49
C VAL A 472 -14.33 8.76 -3.76
N GLY A 473 -14.27 9.18 -5.02
CA GLY A 473 -14.19 10.59 -5.39
C GLY A 473 -12.82 11.26 -5.20
N GLN A 474 -11.74 10.51 -4.93
CA GLN A 474 -10.38 11.06 -5.01
C GLN A 474 -9.94 11.27 -6.47
N GLY A 475 -10.66 10.66 -7.41
CA GLY A 475 -10.73 11.03 -8.82
C GLY A 475 -9.44 10.84 -9.64
N VAL A 476 -9.52 11.30 -10.88
CA VAL A 476 -8.35 11.51 -11.75
C VAL A 476 -8.30 13.00 -12.09
N ALA A 477 -7.11 13.57 -12.21
CA ALA A 477 -6.91 14.98 -12.57
C ALA A 477 -7.18 15.22 -14.07
N ILE A 478 -8.43 15.04 -14.51
CA ILE A 478 -8.85 15.10 -15.93
C ILE A 478 -8.46 16.43 -16.57
N GLU A 479 -8.66 17.56 -15.89
CA GLU A 479 -8.25 18.88 -16.42
C GLU A 479 -6.74 18.97 -16.68
N SER A 480 -5.90 18.35 -15.84
CA SER A 480 -4.45 18.28 -16.07
C SER A 480 -4.07 17.39 -17.25
N LEU A 481 -4.84 16.33 -17.51
CA LEU A 481 -4.68 15.48 -18.69
C LEU A 481 -5.16 16.20 -19.95
N PHE A 482 -6.29 16.90 -19.88
CA PHE A 482 -6.86 17.72 -20.95
C PHE A 482 -5.87 18.79 -21.40
N TYR A 483 -5.31 19.57 -20.46
CA TYR A 483 -4.31 20.61 -20.74
C TYR A 483 -3.08 20.04 -21.47
N ARG A 484 -2.62 18.83 -21.08
CA ARG A 484 -1.51 18.14 -21.76
C ARG A 484 -1.88 17.69 -23.17
N ALA A 485 -3.05 17.09 -23.36
CA ALA A 485 -3.49 16.60 -24.65
C ALA A 485 -3.69 17.73 -25.68
N VAL A 486 -4.28 18.85 -25.26
CA VAL A 486 -4.42 20.05 -26.13
C VAL A 486 -3.06 20.72 -26.38
N LEU A 487 -2.15 20.75 -25.40
CA LEU A 487 -0.78 21.21 -25.64
C LEU A 487 -0.05 20.35 -26.67
N GLN A 488 -0.27 19.03 -26.67
CA GLN A 488 0.34 18.12 -27.64
C GLN A 488 -0.17 18.36 -29.07
N GLU A 489 -1.45 18.69 -29.24
CA GLU A 489 -2.02 19.17 -30.50
C GLU A 489 -1.35 20.46 -30.98
N ILE A 490 -1.25 21.47 -30.09
CA ILE A 490 -0.57 22.74 -30.38
C ILE A 490 0.87 22.51 -30.82
N ILE A 491 1.62 21.64 -30.13
CA ILE A 491 3.02 21.31 -30.46
C ILE A 491 3.11 20.62 -31.84
N LYS A 492 2.22 19.65 -32.12
CA LYS A 492 2.17 18.93 -33.40
C LYS A 492 1.82 19.86 -34.56
N GLU A 493 0.74 20.62 -34.46
CA GLU A 493 0.24 21.46 -35.57
C GLU A 493 1.05 22.76 -35.76
N CYS A 494 1.49 23.43 -34.69
CA CYS A 494 2.15 24.74 -34.80
C CYS A 494 3.67 24.70 -34.82
N TYR A 495 4.29 23.60 -34.37
CA TYR A 495 5.75 23.44 -34.36
C TYR A 495 6.24 22.23 -35.19
N GLY A 496 5.34 21.36 -35.65
CA GLY A 496 5.70 20.17 -36.44
C GLY A 496 6.39 19.07 -35.61
N ILE A 497 6.38 19.17 -34.28
CA ILE A 497 7.11 18.26 -33.40
C ILE A 497 6.21 17.09 -33.00
N THR A 498 6.58 15.88 -33.46
CA THR A 498 5.86 14.63 -33.15
C THR A 498 6.51 13.81 -32.02
N GLN A 499 7.80 14.03 -31.74
CA GLN A 499 8.55 13.40 -30.65
C GLN A 499 9.44 14.43 -29.96
N CYS A 500 9.53 14.38 -28.63
CA CYS A 500 10.38 15.28 -27.85
C CYS A 500 10.78 14.65 -26.52
N ASP A 501 12.08 14.61 -26.22
CA ASP A 501 12.61 14.08 -24.96
C ASP A 501 12.41 15.05 -23.77
N LYS A 502 12.00 16.30 -24.03
CA LYS A 502 11.78 17.31 -22.99
C LYS A 502 10.42 17.11 -22.31
N HIS A 503 10.43 17.05 -20.99
CA HIS A 503 9.24 16.75 -20.19
C HIS A 503 8.68 18.00 -19.49
N VAL A 504 7.45 18.39 -19.83
CA VAL A 504 6.73 19.50 -19.17
C VAL A 504 6.63 19.29 -17.65
N GLY A 505 6.40 18.07 -17.17
CA GLY A 505 6.37 17.76 -15.73
C GLY A 505 5.23 18.48 -14.99
N LYS A 506 5.45 18.91 -13.74
CA LYS A 506 4.45 19.54 -12.85
C LYS A 506 4.22 21.05 -13.11
N VAL A 507 3.98 21.44 -14.36
CA VAL A 507 3.62 22.85 -14.71
C VAL A 507 2.16 23.16 -14.34
N TYR A 508 1.26 22.19 -14.50
CA TYR A 508 -0.17 22.36 -14.22
C TYR A 508 -0.47 22.96 -12.83
N SER A 509 0.11 22.39 -11.77
CA SER A 509 -0.07 22.87 -10.39
C SER A 509 0.58 24.23 -10.09
N LYS A 510 1.19 24.88 -11.09
CA LYS A 510 1.77 26.23 -11.03
C LYS A 510 1.10 27.18 -12.04
N SER A 511 0.02 26.73 -12.69
CA SER A 511 -0.66 27.47 -13.76
C SER A 511 -2.04 27.92 -13.28
N ALA A 512 -2.41 29.17 -13.56
CA ALA A 512 -3.69 29.75 -13.18
C ALA A 512 -4.80 29.52 -14.22
N SER A 513 -4.43 29.20 -15.46
CA SER A 513 -5.34 28.96 -16.58
C SER A 513 -4.68 28.10 -17.66
N PHE A 514 -5.45 27.67 -18.67
CA PHE A 514 -4.91 26.98 -19.84
C PHE A 514 -3.89 27.82 -20.61
N LEU A 515 -4.16 29.12 -20.79
CA LEU A 515 -3.24 30.05 -21.46
C LEU A 515 -1.88 30.10 -20.76
N ASP A 516 -1.89 30.31 -19.44
CA ASP A 516 -0.71 30.37 -18.59
C ASP A 516 0.03 29.01 -18.55
N TYR A 517 -0.72 27.90 -18.56
CA TYR A 517 -0.15 26.55 -18.69
C TYR A 517 0.60 26.37 -20.01
N VAL A 518 0.03 26.78 -21.15
CA VAL A 518 0.67 26.67 -22.46
C VAL A 518 1.92 27.55 -22.50
N ARG A 519 1.85 28.83 -22.11
CA ARG A 519 3.02 29.74 -22.05
C ARG A 519 4.16 29.17 -21.20
N LYS A 520 3.87 28.75 -19.95
CA LYS A 520 4.86 28.11 -19.06
C LYS A 520 5.42 26.81 -19.63
N SER A 521 4.64 26.05 -20.39
CA SER A 521 5.07 24.81 -21.01
C SER A 521 5.97 25.05 -22.22
N LEU A 522 5.63 25.99 -23.11
CA LEU A 522 6.46 26.39 -24.26
C LEU A 522 7.83 26.88 -23.81
N LYS A 523 7.86 27.80 -22.82
CA LYS A 523 9.10 28.29 -22.21
C LYS A 523 9.97 27.16 -21.65
N LYS A 524 9.35 26.16 -21.01
CA LYS A 524 10.07 24.99 -20.46
C LYS A 524 10.55 24.01 -21.53
N LEU A 525 9.87 23.93 -22.68
CA LEU A 525 10.29 23.12 -23.82
C LEU A 525 11.33 23.86 -24.70
N GLU A 526 11.59 25.15 -24.41
CA GLU A 526 12.40 26.07 -25.21
C GLU A 526 11.84 26.24 -26.64
N LEU A 527 10.50 26.33 -26.72
CA LEU A 527 9.78 26.59 -27.97
C LEU A 527 9.48 28.08 -28.11
N ASP A 528 9.57 28.57 -29.35
CA ASP A 528 9.32 29.96 -29.72
C ASP A 528 7.87 30.38 -29.40
N GLU A 529 7.70 31.19 -28.35
CA GLU A 529 6.40 31.67 -27.87
C GLU A 529 5.73 32.66 -28.84
N SER A 530 6.48 33.29 -29.75
CA SER A 530 5.95 34.32 -30.67
C SER A 530 5.07 33.76 -31.79
N LYS A 531 5.22 32.46 -32.11
CA LYS A 531 4.41 31.74 -33.12
C LYS A 531 2.94 31.53 -32.72
N LEU A 532 2.60 31.79 -31.46
CA LEU A 532 1.26 31.62 -30.92
C LEU A 532 0.77 32.93 -30.31
N THR A 533 -0.35 33.43 -30.81
CA THR A 533 -1.12 34.49 -30.15
C THR A 533 -1.97 33.88 -29.03
N ASP A 534 -2.35 34.69 -28.03
CA ASP A 534 -3.20 34.20 -26.94
C ASP A 534 -4.58 33.75 -27.45
N GLN A 535 -5.12 34.46 -28.45
CA GLN A 535 -6.34 34.04 -29.15
C GLN A 535 -6.20 32.64 -29.74
N LYS A 536 -5.14 32.39 -30.51
CA LYS A 536 -4.91 31.07 -31.14
C LYS A 536 -4.81 29.96 -30.10
N ILE A 537 -4.19 30.21 -28.94
CA ILE A 537 -4.14 29.24 -27.84
C ILE A 537 -5.55 28.94 -27.31
N MET A 538 -6.38 29.96 -27.11
CA MET A 538 -7.75 29.79 -26.63
C MET A 538 -8.68 29.15 -27.69
N ASP A 539 -8.43 29.35 -28.98
CA ASP A 539 -9.15 28.67 -30.06
C ASP A 539 -8.96 27.14 -29.97
N TYR A 540 -7.75 26.66 -29.64
CA TYR A 540 -7.51 25.24 -29.36
C TYR A 540 -8.26 24.75 -28.11
N TYR A 541 -8.32 25.57 -27.06
CA TYR A 541 -9.04 25.22 -25.83
C TYR A 541 -10.53 25.02 -26.12
N GLU A 542 -11.20 25.99 -26.73
CA GLU A 542 -12.63 25.90 -27.04
C GLU A 542 -12.94 24.86 -28.14
N LYS A 543 -12.02 24.59 -29.08
CA LYS A 543 -12.12 23.47 -30.06
C LYS A 543 -12.20 22.10 -29.36
N TYR A 544 -11.39 21.87 -28.33
CA TYR A 544 -11.25 20.55 -27.70
C TYR A 544 -12.06 20.37 -26.41
N LYS A 545 -12.47 21.46 -25.75
CA LYS A 545 -13.25 21.46 -24.50
C LYS A 545 -14.55 20.64 -24.58
N PRO A 546 -15.34 20.67 -25.68
CA PRO A 546 -16.50 19.79 -25.83
C PRO A 546 -16.17 18.28 -25.83
N ARG A 547 -14.94 17.90 -26.24
CA ARG A 547 -14.45 16.50 -26.28
C ARG A 547 -13.79 16.04 -24.97
N MET A 548 -13.83 16.86 -23.91
CA MET A 548 -13.24 16.53 -22.61
C MET A 548 -13.92 15.31 -21.95
N ASN A 549 -15.21 15.07 -22.25
CA ASN A 549 -15.95 13.89 -21.83
C ASN A 549 -15.42 12.59 -22.48
N GLU A 550 -14.99 12.62 -23.75
CA GLU A 550 -14.33 11.49 -24.41
C GLU A 550 -13.01 11.13 -23.70
N LEU A 551 -12.22 12.13 -23.33
CA LEU A 551 -10.97 11.94 -22.60
C LEU A 551 -11.21 11.35 -21.21
N GLU A 552 -12.24 11.82 -20.50
CA GLU A 552 -12.64 11.29 -19.20
C GLU A 552 -13.10 9.84 -19.29
N ALA A 553 -14.06 9.55 -20.18
CA ALA A 553 -14.58 8.21 -20.44
C ALA A 553 -13.45 7.23 -20.82
N PHE A 554 -12.57 7.62 -21.76
CA PHE A 554 -11.44 6.78 -22.17
C PHE A 554 -10.46 6.53 -21.02
N ASN A 555 -10.20 7.53 -20.18
CA ASN A 555 -9.37 7.34 -19.01
C ASN A 555 -10.04 6.42 -17.96
N MET A 556 -11.37 6.45 -17.82
CA MET A 556 -12.08 5.50 -16.96
C MET A 556 -11.96 4.05 -17.43
N LEU A 557 -11.97 3.78 -18.74
CA LEU A 557 -11.66 2.44 -19.28
C LEU A 557 -10.27 1.96 -18.82
N LYS A 558 -9.27 2.84 -18.80
CA LYS A 558 -7.91 2.53 -18.32
C LYS A 558 -7.85 2.32 -16.80
N VAL A 559 -8.65 3.06 -16.02
CA VAL A 559 -8.79 2.86 -14.58
C VAL A 559 -9.42 1.49 -14.27
N VAL A 560 -10.43 1.08 -15.03
CA VAL A 560 -11.08 -0.25 -14.91
C VAL A 560 -10.15 -1.40 -15.28
N LEU A 561 -9.26 -1.23 -16.28
CA LEU A 561 -8.25 -2.24 -16.63
C LEU A 561 -7.09 -2.34 -15.64
N ALA A 562 -6.84 -1.32 -14.82
CA ALA A 562 -5.66 -1.27 -13.95
C ALA A 562 -5.50 -2.49 -13.04
N PRO A 563 -6.55 -3.01 -12.36
CA PRO A 563 -6.45 -4.21 -11.53
C PRO A 563 -6.16 -5.49 -12.34
N CYS A 564 -6.57 -5.59 -13.60
CA CYS A 564 -6.26 -6.75 -14.46
C CYS A 564 -4.77 -6.81 -14.80
N ILE A 565 -4.14 -5.66 -15.06
CA ILE A 565 -2.70 -5.58 -15.30
C ILE A 565 -1.89 -5.86 -14.03
N GLU A 566 -2.35 -5.38 -12.86
CA GLU A 566 -1.76 -5.75 -11.56
C GLU A 566 -1.91 -7.25 -11.27
N THR A 567 -3.08 -7.84 -11.58
CA THR A 567 -3.36 -9.28 -11.46
C THR A 567 -2.40 -10.11 -12.33
N LEU A 568 -2.16 -9.70 -13.58
CA LEU A 568 -1.20 -10.35 -14.48
C LEU A 568 0.21 -10.38 -13.88
N ILE A 569 0.69 -9.24 -13.36
CA ILE A 569 2.03 -9.11 -12.79
C ILE A 569 2.17 -9.93 -11.49
N LEU A 570 1.12 -9.98 -10.66
CA LEU A 570 1.13 -10.76 -9.42
C LEU A 570 1.01 -12.28 -9.68
N MET A 571 0.23 -12.68 -10.68
CA MET A 571 0.13 -14.08 -11.13
C MET A 571 1.44 -14.58 -11.73
N ASP A 572 2.15 -13.76 -12.50
CA ASP A 572 3.52 -14.07 -12.96
C ASP A 572 4.46 -14.39 -11.79
N ARG A 573 4.36 -13.63 -10.69
CA ARG A 573 5.21 -13.83 -9.50
C ARG A 573 4.82 -15.11 -8.75
N LEU A 574 3.53 -15.37 -8.61
CA LEU A 574 3.03 -16.59 -7.95
C LEU A 574 3.41 -17.84 -8.75
N CYS A 575 3.22 -17.83 -10.07
CA CYS A 575 3.59 -18.93 -10.95
C CYS A 575 5.11 -19.18 -10.92
N TYR A 576 5.93 -18.13 -10.97
CA TYR A 576 7.39 -18.25 -10.85
C TYR A 576 7.80 -18.98 -9.56
N LEU A 577 7.16 -18.68 -8.43
CA LEU A 577 7.43 -19.34 -7.14
C LEU A 577 6.91 -20.78 -7.08
N LYS A 578 5.79 -21.07 -7.74
CA LYS A 578 5.20 -22.42 -7.85
C LYS A 578 6.02 -23.33 -8.79
N GLU A 579 6.78 -22.74 -9.71
CA GLU A 579 7.72 -23.45 -10.61
C GLU A 579 9.04 -23.86 -9.92
N GLN A 580 9.24 -23.56 -8.62
CA GLN A 580 10.49 -23.86 -7.90
C GLN A 580 10.37 -25.09 -6.99
N ASP A 581 11.24 -26.09 -7.18
CA ASP A 581 11.25 -27.32 -6.40
C ASP A 581 11.52 -27.13 -4.89
N ASN A 582 12.15 -26.03 -4.49
CA ASN A 582 12.51 -25.77 -3.08
C ASN A 582 11.43 -25.03 -2.27
N ILE A 583 10.30 -24.67 -2.90
CA ILE A 583 9.18 -23.97 -2.26
C ILE A 583 8.16 -24.95 -1.69
N ALA A 584 7.79 -24.75 -0.43
CA ALA A 584 6.77 -25.54 0.25
C ALA A 584 5.38 -24.90 0.16
N TRP A 585 5.34 -23.57 0.16
CA TRP A 585 4.11 -22.79 0.12
C TRP A 585 4.37 -21.42 -0.49
N SER A 586 3.43 -20.92 -1.30
CA SER A 586 3.45 -19.56 -1.85
C SER A 586 2.03 -19.09 -2.14
N ALA A 587 1.71 -17.82 -1.88
CA ALA A 587 0.37 -17.24 -2.05
C ALA A 587 0.39 -15.74 -2.34
N LEU A 588 -0.75 -15.25 -2.84
CA LEU A 588 -1.08 -13.82 -2.94
C LEU A 588 -2.03 -13.43 -1.79
N VAL A 589 -1.73 -12.38 -1.04
CA VAL A 589 -2.52 -11.97 0.14
C VAL A 589 -2.83 -10.48 0.07
N LYS A 590 -4.10 -10.11 0.25
CA LYS A 590 -4.51 -8.71 0.44
C LYS A 590 -4.20 -8.27 1.87
N LEU A 591 -3.16 -7.45 2.04
CA LEU A 591 -2.75 -6.90 3.32
C LEU A 591 -3.51 -5.63 3.69
N PHE A 592 -3.64 -4.69 2.75
CA PHE A 592 -4.10 -3.34 3.09
C PHE A 592 -5.50 -3.02 2.55
N ASP A 593 -6.13 -2.04 3.18
CA ASP A 593 -7.28 -1.33 2.64
C ASP A 593 -6.86 -0.61 1.33
N PRO A 594 -7.49 -0.87 0.17
CA PRO A 594 -7.04 -0.35 -1.12
C PRO A 594 -7.26 1.17 -1.27
N VAL A 595 -8.21 1.76 -0.51
CA VAL A 595 -8.40 3.22 -0.50
C VAL A 595 -7.24 3.87 0.27
N LYS A 596 -6.88 3.33 1.44
CA LYS A 596 -5.74 3.81 2.25
C LYS A 596 -4.41 3.55 1.55
N SER A 597 -4.17 2.32 1.11
CA SER A 597 -3.00 1.93 0.30
C SER A 597 -3.38 1.03 -0.88
N PRO A 598 -3.45 1.57 -2.11
CA PRO A 598 -3.81 0.81 -3.31
C PRO A 598 -2.88 -0.39 -3.59
N ARG A 599 -1.60 -0.27 -3.23
CA ARG A 599 -0.65 -1.39 -3.27
C ARG A 599 -0.82 -2.26 -2.05
N CYS A 600 -1.93 -2.98 -2.07
CA CYS A 600 -2.45 -3.77 -0.97
C CYS A 600 -2.07 -5.26 -1.03
N TYR A 601 -1.54 -5.77 -2.15
CA TYR A 601 -1.23 -7.20 -2.29
C TYR A 601 0.23 -7.54 -2.02
N ALA A 602 0.46 -8.61 -1.27
CA ALA A 602 1.77 -9.20 -1.04
C ALA A 602 1.91 -10.55 -1.74
N VAL A 603 3.09 -10.81 -2.29
CA VAL A 603 3.56 -12.15 -2.66
C VAL A 603 4.29 -12.73 -1.46
N ILE A 604 3.82 -13.85 -0.93
CA ILE A 604 4.39 -14.51 0.25
C ILE A 604 4.80 -15.93 -0.11
N ALA A 605 5.95 -16.41 0.38
CA ALA A 605 6.35 -17.82 0.22
C ALA A 605 7.28 -18.32 1.34
N LEU A 606 7.36 -19.65 1.46
CA LEU A 606 8.22 -20.42 2.36
C LEU A 606 8.94 -21.56 1.63
N LYS A 607 10.16 -21.85 2.05
CA LYS A 607 10.92 -23.04 1.61
C LYS A 607 10.53 -24.31 2.36
N LYS A 608 10.92 -25.46 1.79
CA LYS A 608 10.78 -26.80 2.36
C LYS A 608 11.60 -27.01 3.64
#